data_AF-A0A0B2C2S6-F1
#
_entry.id   AF-A0A0B2C2S6-F1
#
_cell.length_a   1.000
_cell.length_b   1.000
_cell.length_c   1.000
_cell.angle_alpha   90.00
_cell.angle_beta   90.00
_cell.angle_gamma   90.00
#
_symmetry.space_group_name_H-M   'P 1'
#
loop_
_entity.id
_entity.type
_entity.pdbx_description
1 polymer ?
#
loop_
_entity_poly.entity_id
_entity_poly.type
_entity_poly.pdbx_seq_one_letter_code
_entity_poly.pdbx_strand_id
1 'polypeptide(L)'
;MNRARLRRALLIERLRSAEYRRAAADAQAAQAVRDKLEGLSERTRTLAGVYALRDTAQDGADLAAAAMLSAHLCQIGRNARAQADNARAEAEIRFAELARADRRRQRSAEDRRDMAALLLAERERREAGVPVRSMAPSGSEAGTLLD
;
A
#
# COMPACT_ATOMS: atom_id res chain seq x y z
N MET A 1 -16.69 -21.81 18.44
CA MET A 1 -16.81 -20.36 18.19
C MET A 1 -15.49 -19.70 17.76
N ASN A 2 -14.35 -19.92 18.43
CA ASN A 2 -13.12 -19.16 18.16
C ASN A 2 -12.39 -19.46 16.82
N ARG A 3 -12.46 -20.68 16.27
CA ARG A 3 -11.87 -20.99 14.94
C ARG A 3 -12.51 -20.22 13.77
N ALA A 4 -13.83 -20.01 13.80
CA ALA A 4 -14.53 -19.24 12.77
C ALA A 4 -14.15 -17.75 12.80
N ARG A 5 -13.95 -17.19 13.99
CA ARG A 5 -13.47 -15.82 14.19
C ARG A 5 -12.05 -15.64 13.63
N LEU A 6 -11.15 -16.59 13.85
CA LEU A 6 -9.81 -16.57 13.26
C LEU A 6 -9.83 -16.64 11.73
N ARG A 7 -10.68 -17.50 11.14
CA ARG A 7 -10.85 -17.56 9.67
C ARG A 7 -11.33 -16.22 9.11
N ARG A 8 -12.27 -15.56 9.79
CA ARG A 8 -12.72 -14.22 9.40
C ARG A 8 -11.59 -13.18 9.48
N ALA A 9 -10.78 -13.21 10.54
CA ALA A 9 -9.63 -12.32 10.68
C ALA A 9 -8.60 -12.51 9.54
N LEU A 10 -8.30 -13.76 9.17
CA LEU A 10 -7.44 -14.08 8.03
C LEU A 10 -7.98 -13.54 6.69
N LEU A 11 -9.29 -13.64 6.46
CA LEU A 11 -9.92 -13.09 5.25
C LEU A 11 -9.84 -11.56 5.22
N ILE A 12 -10.07 -10.90 6.35
CA ILE A 12 -9.97 -9.45 6.47
C ILE A 12 -8.52 -8.99 6.21
N GLU A 13 -7.52 -9.62 6.82
CA GLU A 13 -6.12 -9.30 6.60
C GLU A 13 -5.71 -9.46 5.12
N ARG A 14 -6.19 -10.52 4.46
CA ARG A 14 -5.96 -10.73 3.01
C ARG A 14 -6.59 -9.62 2.17
N LEU A 15 -7.83 -9.25 2.47
CA LEU A 15 -8.52 -8.14 1.81
C LEU A 15 -7.75 -6.83 1.99
N ARG A 16 -7.36 -6.49 3.23
CA ARG A 16 -6.59 -5.27 3.52
C ARG A 16 -5.22 -5.27 2.86
N SER A 17 -4.58 -6.43 2.72
CA SER A 17 -3.31 -6.57 1.99
C SER A 17 -3.49 -6.35 0.48
N ALA A 18 -4.62 -6.77 -0.10
CA ALA A 18 -4.95 -6.45 -1.49
C ALA A 18 -5.23 -4.96 -1.69
N GLU A 19 -6.03 -4.35 -0.79
CA GLU A 19 -6.29 -2.90 -0.79
C GLU A 19 -4.99 -2.08 -0.67
N TYR A 20 -4.08 -2.48 0.22
CA TYR A 20 -2.77 -1.84 0.36
C TYR A 20 -1.96 -1.91 -0.93
N ARG A 21 -1.88 -3.08 -1.58
CA ARG A 21 -1.15 -3.24 -2.84
C ARG A 21 -1.73 -2.35 -3.95
N ARG A 22 -3.06 -2.24 -4.03
CA ARG A 22 -3.72 -1.34 -4.97
C ARG A 22 -3.36 0.12 -4.69
N ALA A 23 -3.52 0.56 -3.44
CA ALA A 23 -3.17 1.94 -3.05
C ALA A 23 -1.68 2.24 -3.29
N ALA A 24 -0.80 1.26 -3.12
CA ALA A 24 0.62 1.40 -3.40
C ALA A 24 0.88 1.58 -4.90
N ALA A 25 0.23 0.79 -5.75
CA ALA A 25 0.32 0.92 -7.20
C ALA A 25 -0.21 2.29 -7.67
N ASP A 26 -1.35 2.73 -7.13
CA ASP A 26 -1.96 4.02 -7.47
C ASP A 26 -1.05 5.19 -7.06
N ALA A 27 -0.43 5.14 -5.87
CA ALA A 27 0.52 6.14 -5.42
C ALA A 27 1.80 6.18 -6.28
N GLN A 28 2.34 5.02 -6.65
CA GLN A 28 3.50 4.94 -7.54
C GLN A 28 3.20 5.48 -8.94
N ALA A 29 2.01 5.18 -9.48
CA ALA A 29 1.57 5.72 -10.76
C ALA A 29 1.45 7.25 -10.72
N ALA A 30 0.85 7.80 -9.65
CA ALA A 30 0.74 9.25 -9.47
C ALA A 30 2.12 9.92 -9.35
N GLN A 31 3.04 9.30 -8.62
CA GLN A 31 4.41 9.79 -8.48
C GLN A 31 5.15 9.79 -9.83
N ALA A 32 5.02 8.74 -10.64
CA ALA A 32 5.63 8.68 -11.97
C ALA A 32 5.10 9.77 -12.92
N VAL A 33 3.81 10.09 -12.84
CA VAL A 33 3.21 11.20 -13.62
C VAL A 33 3.78 12.54 -13.17
N ARG A 34 3.88 12.77 -11.86
CA ARG A 34 4.49 13.97 -11.29
C ARG A 34 5.92 14.17 -11.81
N ASP A 35 6.76 13.14 -11.68
CA ASP A 35 8.17 13.22 -12.09
C ASP A 35 8.33 13.50 -13.59
N LYS A 36 7.45 12.91 -14.42
CA LYS A 36 7.43 13.18 -15.86
C LYS A 36 7.07 14.62 -16.19
N LEU A 37 6.06 15.19 -15.51
CA LEU A 37 5.62 16.57 -15.75
C LEU A 37 6.62 17.60 -15.21
N GLU A 38 7.23 17.32 -14.07
CA GLU A 38 8.31 18.12 -13.49
C GLU A 38 9.50 18.19 -14.47
N GLY A 39 9.97 17.04 -14.96
CA GLY A 39 11.06 16.98 -15.94
C GLY A 39 10.69 17.55 -17.32
N LEU A 40 9.42 17.54 -17.71
CA LEU A 40 8.96 18.24 -18.92
C LEU A 40 9.02 19.77 -18.72
N SER A 41 8.48 20.27 -17.61
CA SER A 41 8.47 21.70 -17.30
C SER A 41 9.88 22.29 -17.24
N GLU A 42 10.82 21.58 -16.61
CA GLU A 42 12.22 22.01 -16.54
C GLU A 42 12.88 22.05 -17.93
N ARG A 43 12.78 20.98 -18.72
CA ARG A 43 13.36 20.94 -20.07
C ARG A 43 12.80 22.02 -20.97
N THR A 44 11.49 22.26 -20.93
CA THR A 44 10.86 23.32 -21.72
C THR A 44 11.35 24.70 -21.31
N ARG A 45 11.52 24.95 -20.00
CA ARG A 45 12.06 26.22 -19.49
C ARG A 45 13.49 26.44 -19.95
N THR A 46 14.34 25.42 -19.84
CA THR A 46 15.73 25.48 -20.30
C THR A 46 15.79 25.76 -21.81
N LEU A 47 14.98 25.07 -22.61
CA LEU A 47 14.94 25.27 -24.06
C LEU A 47 14.45 26.69 -24.43
N ALA A 48 13.43 27.21 -23.73
CA ALA A 48 12.98 28.60 -23.93
C ALA A 48 14.10 29.61 -23.66
N GLY A 49 14.88 29.39 -22.58
CA GLY A 49 16.05 30.21 -22.26
C GLY A 49 17.12 30.18 -23.36
N VAL A 50 17.41 29.00 -23.93
CA VAL A 50 18.36 28.87 -25.05
C VAL A 50 17.89 29.67 -26.27
N TYR A 51 16.61 29.59 -26.63
CA TYR A 51 16.08 30.36 -27.76
C TYR A 51 16.02 31.87 -27.49
N ALA A 52 15.79 32.28 -26.24
CA ALA A 52 15.82 33.70 -25.87
C ALA A 52 17.22 34.32 -25.95
N LEU A 53 18.27 33.51 -25.75
CA LEU A 53 19.68 33.93 -25.80
C LEU A 53 20.33 33.73 -27.18
N ARG A 54 19.57 33.28 -28.18
CA ARG A 54 20.11 32.99 -29.51
C ARG A 54 20.53 34.30 -30.20
N ASP A 55 21.83 34.45 -30.45
CA ASP A 55 22.42 35.59 -31.17
C ASP A 55 22.80 35.28 -32.63
N THR A 56 22.58 34.04 -33.08
CA THR A 56 22.97 33.52 -34.39
C THR A 56 21.90 33.68 -35.48
N ALA A 57 21.03 34.69 -35.38
CA ALA A 57 20.02 34.97 -36.39
C ALA A 57 20.68 35.53 -37.66
N GLN A 58 20.37 34.97 -38.84
CA GLN A 58 20.96 35.44 -40.11
C GLN A 58 20.26 36.70 -40.64
N ASP A 59 18.97 36.86 -40.33
CA ASP A 59 18.16 38.01 -40.73
C ASP A 59 17.02 38.29 -39.72
N GLY A 60 16.17 39.26 -40.06
CA GLY A 60 15.01 39.63 -39.24
C GLY A 60 13.90 38.57 -39.19
N ALA A 61 13.77 37.73 -40.21
CA ALA A 61 12.78 36.65 -40.24
C ALA A 61 13.17 35.52 -39.28
N ASP A 62 14.45 35.15 -39.27
CA ASP A 62 15.06 34.22 -38.32
C ASP A 62 14.87 34.70 -36.88
N LEU A 63 15.10 36.00 -36.63
CA LEU A 63 14.92 36.61 -35.32
C LEU A 63 13.44 36.54 -34.87
N ALA A 64 12.51 36.89 -35.76
CA ALA A 64 11.08 36.81 -35.48
C ALA A 64 10.65 35.36 -35.18
N ALA A 65 11.13 34.38 -35.94
CA ALA A 65 10.85 32.97 -35.73
C ALA A 65 11.38 32.47 -34.37
N ALA A 66 12.61 32.85 -34.00
CA ALA A 66 13.20 32.52 -32.70
C ALA A 66 12.40 33.12 -31.53
N ALA A 67 11.96 34.37 -31.65
CA ALA A 67 11.13 35.05 -30.65
C ALA A 67 9.77 34.36 -30.48
N MET A 68 9.08 34.03 -31.58
CA MET A 68 7.80 33.30 -31.52
C MET A 68 7.97 31.93 -30.85
N LEU A 69 9.01 31.18 -31.21
CA LEU A 69 9.27 29.87 -30.62
C LEU A 69 9.56 29.96 -29.12
N SER A 70 10.37 30.94 -28.70
CA SER A 70 10.62 31.20 -27.28
C SER A 70 9.33 31.50 -26.52
N ALA A 71 8.44 32.32 -27.09
CA ALA A 71 7.14 32.63 -26.50
C ALA A 71 6.24 31.39 -26.37
N HIS A 72 6.20 30.53 -27.40
CA HIS A 72 5.47 29.26 -27.36
C HIS A 72 6.03 28.30 -26.32
N LEU A 73 7.36 28.16 -26.24
CA LEU A 73 8.01 27.33 -25.22
C LEU A 73 7.73 27.86 -23.81
N CYS A 74 7.75 29.17 -23.60
CA CYS A 74 7.34 29.77 -22.33
C CYS A 74 5.89 29.40 -21.96
N GLN A 75 4.97 29.42 -22.92
CA GLN A 75 3.57 29.04 -22.68
C GLN A 75 3.42 27.55 -22.35
N ILE A 76 4.12 26.68 -23.10
CA ILE A 76 4.15 25.24 -22.83
C ILE A 76 4.74 24.98 -21.44
N GLY A 77 5.83 25.67 -21.08
CA GLY A 77 6.49 25.55 -19.79
C GLY A 77 5.59 25.95 -18.62
N ARG A 78 4.80 27.03 -18.77
CA ARG A 78 3.78 27.44 -17.79
C ARG A 78 2.68 26.39 -17.64
N ASN A 79 2.16 25.87 -18.75
CA ASN A 79 1.12 24.84 -18.72
C ASN A 79 1.64 23.54 -18.09
N ALA A 80 2.85 23.10 -18.47
CA ALA A 80 3.50 21.93 -17.89
C ALA A 80 3.74 22.12 -16.38
N ARG A 81 4.08 23.35 -15.95
CA ARG A 81 4.23 23.66 -14.52
C ARG A 81 2.91 23.52 -13.77
N ALA A 82 1.83 24.10 -14.28
CA ALA A 82 0.51 23.97 -13.67
C ALA A 82 0.06 22.50 -13.60
N GLN A 83 0.33 21.71 -14.64
CA GLN A 83 0.07 20.27 -14.63
C GLN A 83 0.93 19.53 -13.60
N ALA A 84 2.22 19.89 -13.46
CA ALA A 84 3.11 19.31 -12.46
C ALA A 84 2.64 19.62 -11.02
N ASP A 85 2.19 20.86 -10.76
CA ASP A 85 1.65 21.25 -9.45
C ASP A 85 0.36 20.47 -9.13
N ASN A 86 -0.54 20.29 -10.10
CA ASN A 86 -1.73 19.44 -9.94
C ASN A 86 -1.36 17.96 -9.71
N ALA A 87 -0.40 17.43 -10.46
CA ALA A 87 0.06 16.05 -10.31
C ALA A 87 0.74 15.81 -8.96
N ARG A 88 1.41 16.83 -8.41
CA ARG A 88 1.96 16.80 -7.06
C ARG A 88 0.85 16.70 -6.01
N ALA A 89 -0.18 17.53 -6.10
CA ALA A 89 -1.31 17.48 -5.18
C ALA A 89 -2.01 16.11 -5.22
N GLU A 90 -2.21 15.56 -6.42
CA GLU A 90 -2.77 14.21 -6.60
C GLU A 90 -1.87 13.13 -5.97
N ALA A 91 -0.56 13.17 -6.22
CA ALA A 91 0.39 12.22 -5.62
C ALA A 91 0.37 12.28 -4.08
N GLU A 92 0.32 13.48 -3.50
CA GLU A 92 0.20 13.68 -2.04
C GLU A 92 -1.08 13.04 -1.48
N ILE A 93 -2.22 13.19 -2.19
CA ILE A 93 -3.48 12.52 -1.83
C ILE A 93 -3.30 11.00 -1.86
N ARG A 94 -2.70 10.44 -2.93
CA ARG A 94 -2.49 8.99 -3.06
C ARG A 94 -1.55 8.44 -2.00
N PHE A 95 -0.50 9.16 -1.63
CA PHE A 95 0.38 8.78 -0.53
C PHE A 95 -0.35 8.80 0.82
N ALA A 96 -1.24 9.78 1.05
CA ALA A 96 -2.07 9.80 2.24
C ALA A 96 -3.06 8.62 2.29
N GLU A 97 -3.65 8.25 1.15
CA GLU A 97 -4.50 7.06 1.01
C GLU A 97 -3.73 5.76 1.28
N LEU A 98 -2.52 5.63 0.73
CA LEU A 98 -1.61 4.52 0.98
C LEU A 98 -1.28 4.40 2.48
N ALA A 99 -0.91 5.50 3.14
CA ALA A 99 -0.63 5.50 4.58
C ALA A 99 -1.86 5.11 5.41
N ARG A 100 -3.07 5.53 5.00
CA ARG A 100 -4.32 5.08 5.64
C ARG A 100 -4.55 3.57 5.40
N ALA A 101 -4.30 3.07 4.21
CA ALA A 101 -4.43 1.64 3.88
C ALA A 101 -3.44 0.78 4.66
N ASP A 102 -2.19 1.22 4.79
CA ASP A 102 -1.17 0.53 5.57
C ASP A 102 -1.56 0.42 7.04
N ARG A 103 -2.00 1.52 7.66
CA ARG A 103 -2.51 1.50 9.05
C ARG A 103 -3.69 0.53 9.23
N ARG A 104 -4.60 0.43 8.26
CA ARG A 104 -5.71 -0.56 8.31
C ARG A 104 -5.19 -2.00 8.22
N ARG A 105 -4.20 -2.23 7.37
CA ARG A 105 -3.55 -3.54 7.20
C ARG A 105 -2.82 -3.96 8.48
N GLN A 106 -2.04 -3.06 9.08
CA GLN A 106 -1.32 -3.32 10.34
C GLN A 106 -2.29 -3.72 11.45
N ARG A 107 -3.35 -2.93 11.68
CA ARG A 107 -4.38 -3.28 12.68
C ARG A 107 -5.02 -4.63 12.43
N SER A 108 -5.33 -4.97 11.18
CA SER A 108 -5.93 -6.28 10.85
C SER A 108 -4.97 -7.44 11.10
N ALA A 109 -3.66 -7.22 10.92
CA ALA A 109 -2.64 -8.21 11.23
C ALA A 109 -2.47 -8.40 12.75
N GLU A 110 -2.55 -7.32 13.52
CA GLU A 110 -2.58 -7.34 14.99
C GLU A 110 -3.82 -8.10 15.49
N ASP A 111 -5.02 -7.74 15.02
CA ASP A 111 -6.28 -8.42 15.38
C ASP A 111 -6.19 -9.93 15.14
N ARG A 112 -5.59 -10.36 14.02
CA ARG A 112 -5.38 -11.77 13.75
C ARG A 112 -4.43 -12.42 14.76
N ARG A 113 -3.30 -11.77 15.08
CA ARG A 113 -2.32 -12.30 16.05
C ARG A 113 -2.98 -12.47 17.41
N ASP A 114 -3.75 -11.49 17.86
CA ASP A 114 -4.47 -11.55 19.13
C ASP A 114 -5.50 -12.68 19.15
N MET A 115 -6.28 -12.85 18.07
CA MET A 115 -7.22 -13.97 17.96
C MET A 115 -6.52 -15.34 17.95
N ALA A 116 -5.34 -15.44 17.35
CA ALA A 116 -4.55 -16.67 17.36
C ALA A 116 -4.00 -16.97 18.77
N ALA A 117 -3.50 -15.95 19.48
CA ALA A 117 -3.03 -16.09 20.85
C ALA A 117 -4.15 -16.54 21.81
N LEU A 118 -5.35 -15.95 21.71
CA LEU A 118 -6.50 -16.36 22.51
C LEU A 118 -6.89 -17.82 22.27
N LEU A 119 -6.81 -18.29 21.02
CA LEU A 119 -7.07 -19.69 20.66
C LEU A 119 -6.06 -20.66 21.25
N LEU A 120 -4.77 -20.28 21.27
CA LEU A 120 -3.71 -21.08 21.89
C LEU A 120 -3.91 -21.16 23.40
N ALA A 121 -4.14 -20.02 24.07
CA ALA A 121 -4.38 -19.98 25.51
C ALA A 121 -5.64 -20.79 25.92
N GLU A 122 -6.71 -20.75 25.12
CA GLU A 122 -7.90 -21.57 25.38
C GLU A 122 -7.59 -23.07 25.24
N ARG A 123 -6.76 -23.44 24.26
CA ARG A 123 -6.34 -24.83 24.06
C ARG A 123 -5.49 -25.32 25.24
N GLU A 124 -4.51 -24.54 25.67
CA GLU A 124 -3.64 -24.85 26.82
C GLU A 124 -4.46 -25.02 28.10
N ARG A 125 -5.45 -24.15 28.36
CA ARG A 125 -6.35 -24.28 29.52
C ARG A 125 -7.18 -25.57 29.48
N ARG A 126 -7.62 -26.01 28.29
CA ARG A 126 -8.35 -27.28 28.14
C ARG A 126 -7.44 -28.48 28.36
N GLU A 127 -6.22 -28.43 27.84
CA GLU A 127 -5.21 -29.49 28.02
C GLU A 127 -4.74 -29.60 29.48
N ALA A 128 -4.63 -28.49 30.20
CA ALA A 128 -4.33 -28.44 31.63
C ALA A 128 -5.50 -28.93 32.53
N GLY A 129 -6.71 -29.09 31.98
CA GLY A 129 -7.93 -29.43 32.71
C GLY A 129 -8.37 -30.91 32.63
N VAL A 130 -7.56 -31.83 32.11
CA VAL A 130 -7.93 -33.25 31.98
C VAL A 130 -7.25 -34.11 33.05
N PRO A 131 -7.98 -34.74 33.99
CA PRO A 131 -7.47 -35.89 34.72
C PRO A 131 -7.65 -37.13 33.84
N VAL A 132 -6.55 -37.67 33.30
CA VAL A 132 -6.58 -39.01 32.70
C VAL A 132 -6.36 -40.04 33.81
N ARG A 133 -7.45 -40.62 34.33
CA ARG A 133 -7.39 -41.95 34.96
C ARG A 133 -8.74 -42.65 34.89
N SER A 134 -9.04 -43.25 33.73
CA SER A 134 -9.94 -44.40 33.67
C SER A 134 -9.10 -45.60 34.12
N MET A 135 -9.19 -45.95 35.41
CA MET A 135 -8.69 -47.23 35.90
C MET A 135 -9.69 -48.30 35.50
N ALA A 136 -9.22 -49.26 34.70
CA ALA A 136 -9.93 -50.50 34.42
C ALA A 136 -10.35 -51.18 35.73
N PRO A 137 -11.54 -51.81 35.83
CA PRO A 137 -11.85 -52.66 36.96
C PRO A 137 -10.98 -53.92 36.86
N SER A 138 -9.98 -53.97 37.75
CA SER A 138 -9.23 -55.17 38.11
C SER A 138 -10.21 -56.23 38.58
N GLY A 139 -10.02 -57.46 38.08
CA GLY A 139 -10.85 -58.61 38.40
C GLY A 139 -10.98 -58.87 39.90
N SER A 140 -12.17 -59.31 40.28
CA SER A 140 -12.41 -59.99 41.55
C SER A 140 -12.73 -61.44 41.21
N GLU A 141 -11.70 -62.28 41.22
CA GLU A 141 -11.88 -63.70 41.50
C GLU A 141 -12.48 -63.81 42.91
N ALA A 142 -13.65 -64.43 43.01
CA ALA A 142 -14.14 -65.01 44.25
C ALA A 142 -14.72 -66.38 43.90
N GLY A 143 -13.87 -67.40 44.02
CA GLY A 143 -14.31 -68.79 44.10
C GLY A 143 -14.89 -69.11 45.48
N THR A 144 -15.24 -70.39 45.63
CA THR A 144 -15.63 -71.15 46.85
C THR A 144 -17.14 -71.06 47.18
N LEU A 145 -18.01 -72.01 46.77
CA LEU A 145 -18.24 -73.41 47.18
C LEU A 145 -19.35 -73.57 48.25
N LEU A 146 -20.23 -74.56 48.00
CA LEU A 146 -21.16 -75.27 48.94
C LEU A 146 -22.42 -74.47 49.34
N ASP A 147 -23.65 -74.98 49.31
CA ASP A 147 -24.28 -76.28 49.02
C ASP A 147 -25.71 -75.99 48.52
#